data_AF-A0A8T7EV59-F1
#
_entry.id   AF-A0A8T7EV59-F1
#
_cell.length_a   1.000
_cell.length_b   1.000
_cell.length_c   1.000
_cell.angle_alpha   90.00
_cell.angle_beta   90.00
_cell.angle_gamma   90.00
#
_symmetry.space_group_name_H-M   'P 1'
#
loop_
_entity.id
_entity.type
_entity.pdbx_description
1 polymer ?
#
loop_
_entity_poly.entity_id
_entity_poly.type
_entity_poly.pdbx_seq_one_letter_code
_entity_poly.pdbx_strand_id
1 'polypeptide(L)'
;MFKLIVAFAVVIVVALLGLSMIEGAGGDTITASAQLIAPQTDLAGYARAIGPYDWRFPRDFGAHDTFQTEWWYYTGNLATDDGRRFGYQFTIFRRAIAPENSASASEFRTNQVYMAHFTVSDIADQRFYHEQRFSRGAAGLAFALPDDDQPDVPYHVALDNWQIRAGSAPDVTMITAQADGFAIDFTLTDVKGVALQGHGGLSPKSGEPGNASYYYSQPRQATAGTITLGSDTFTVSGASWKDHEFSTSALGSGRAGMGLVRLAVR
;
A
#
# COMPACT_ATOMS: atom_id res chain seq x y z
N MET A 1 -53.89 -43.28 -2.40
CA MET A 1 -52.74 -44.23 -2.32
C MET A 1 -51.87 -44.20 -3.57
N PHE A 2 -52.43 -44.29 -4.78
CA PHE A 2 -51.66 -44.33 -6.05
C PHE A 2 -50.78 -43.09 -6.33
N LYS A 3 -51.26 -41.87 -6.02
CA LYS A 3 -50.48 -40.62 -6.21
C LYS A 3 -49.25 -40.48 -5.31
N LEU A 4 -49.27 -41.08 -4.10
CA LEU A 4 -48.12 -41.06 -3.19
C LEU A 4 -47.02 -42.04 -3.65
N ILE A 5 -47.41 -43.18 -4.21
CA ILE A 5 -46.49 -44.21 -4.72
C ILE A 5 -45.74 -43.69 -5.96
N VAL A 6 -46.44 -42.97 -6.85
CA VAL A 6 -45.81 -42.35 -8.04
C VAL A 6 -44.83 -41.23 -7.64
N ALA A 7 -45.17 -40.40 -6.66
CA ALA A 7 -44.27 -39.37 -6.17
C ALA A 7 -43.01 -39.95 -5.50
N PHE A 8 -43.15 -41.05 -4.74
CA PHE A 8 -42.01 -41.72 -4.11
C PHE A 8 -41.12 -42.43 -5.13
N ALA A 9 -41.70 -43.03 -6.17
CA ALA A 9 -40.96 -43.64 -7.26
C ALA A 9 -40.15 -42.61 -8.08
N VAL A 10 -40.71 -41.41 -8.32
CA VAL A 10 -40.00 -40.32 -9.02
C VAL A 10 -38.83 -39.78 -8.19
N VAL A 11 -38.99 -39.64 -6.87
CA VAL A 11 -37.90 -39.20 -5.98
C VAL A 11 -36.78 -40.25 -5.92
N ILE A 12 -37.11 -41.54 -5.90
CA ILE A 12 -36.11 -42.62 -5.93
C ILE A 12 -35.38 -42.66 -7.28
N VAL A 13 -36.07 -42.47 -8.41
CA VAL A 13 -35.43 -42.44 -9.74
C VAL A 13 -34.52 -41.21 -9.88
N VAL A 14 -34.92 -40.04 -9.36
CA VAL A 14 -34.07 -38.83 -9.36
C VAL A 14 -32.88 -38.99 -8.40
N ALA A 15 -33.04 -39.66 -7.26
CA ALA A 15 -31.93 -39.96 -6.36
C ALA A 15 -30.96 -41.00 -6.95
N LEU A 16 -31.46 -42.04 -7.63
CA LEU A 16 -30.64 -43.06 -8.28
C LEU A 16 -29.93 -42.56 -9.55
N LEU A 17 -30.56 -41.63 -10.29
CA LEU A 17 -29.90 -40.93 -11.40
C LEU A 17 -28.93 -39.85 -10.92
N GLY A 18 -29.23 -39.19 -9.81
CA GLY A 18 -28.32 -38.22 -9.16
C GLY A 18 -27.08 -38.87 -8.52
N LEU A 19 -27.18 -40.13 -8.08
CA LEU A 19 -26.05 -40.88 -7.53
C LEU A 19 -25.26 -41.69 -8.57
N SER A 20 -25.75 -41.88 -9.80
CA SER A 20 -25.04 -42.65 -10.85
C SER A 20 -24.19 -41.79 -11.80
N MET A 21 -24.11 -40.48 -11.60
CA MET A 21 -23.16 -39.58 -12.28
C MET A 21 -21.94 -39.23 -11.41
N ILE A 22 -21.70 -39.97 -10.32
CA ILE A 22 -20.44 -39.93 -9.58
C ILE A 22 -19.63 -41.16 -9.97
N GLU A 23 -19.03 -41.11 -11.15
CA GLU A 23 -17.88 -41.96 -11.44
C GLU A 23 -16.71 -41.45 -10.61
N GLY A 24 -16.29 -42.27 -9.66
CA GLY A 24 -15.05 -42.06 -8.92
C GLY A 24 -13.86 -42.17 -9.86
N ALA A 25 -13.31 -41.03 -10.27
CA ALA A 25 -11.90 -40.91 -10.53
C ALA A 25 -11.17 -40.81 -9.18
N GLY A 26 -10.02 -41.48 -9.08
CA GLY A 26 -9.29 -41.77 -7.85
C GLY A 26 -8.91 -40.55 -7.01
N GLY A 27 -8.42 -40.84 -5.79
CA GLY A 27 -8.08 -39.86 -4.77
C GLY A 27 -7.09 -38.80 -5.23
N ASP A 28 -7.61 -37.75 -5.84
CA ASP A 28 -6.97 -36.46 -5.97
C ASP A 28 -7.58 -35.54 -4.93
N THR A 29 -6.73 -35.10 -4.01
CA THR A 29 -6.98 -33.95 -3.15
C THR A 29 -7.60 -32.85 -4.01
N ILE A 30 -8.85 -32.45 -3.72
CA ILE A 30 -9.43 -31.26 -4.36
C ILE A 30 -8.72 -30.05 -3.76
N THR A 31 -7.55 -29.75 -4.29
CA THR A 31 -6.88 -28.47 -4.07
C THR A 31 -7.63 -27.42 -4.85
N ALA A 32 -8.42 -26.60 -4.14
CA ALA A 32 -8.81 -25.30 -4.66
C ALA A 32 -7.56 -24.40 -4.66
N SER A 33 -6.74 -24.51 -5.70
CA SER A 33 -5.73 -23.49 -5.95
C SER A 33 -6.44 -22.29 -6.55
N ALA A 34 -6.55 -21.20 -5.79
CA ALA A 34 -6.66 -19.89 -6.41
C ALA A 34 -5.37 -19.68 -7.20
N GLN A 35 -5.35 -20.09 -8.47
CA GLN A 35 -4.40 -19.51 -9.39
C GLN A 35 -4.82 -18.05 -9.49
N LEU A 36 -4.10 -17.17 -8.80
CA LEU A 36 -3.91 -15.83 -9.33
C LEU A 36 -3.29 -16.08 -10.70
N ILE A 37 -4.13 -16.13 -11.74
CA ILE A 37 -3.69 -15.70 -13.04
C ILE A 37 -3.33 -14.24 -12.78
N ALA A 38 -2.05 -13.99 -12.47
CA ALA A 38 -1.52 -12.65 -12.57
C ALA A 38 -1.96 -12.23 -13.96
N PRO A 39 -2.80 -11.19 -14.12
CA PRO A 39 -3.16 -10.73 -15.44
C PRO A 39 -1.84 -10.62 -16.19
N GLN A 40 -1.77 -11.16 -17.42
CA GLN A 40 -0.67 -10.83 -18.32
C GLN A 40 -0.76 -9.32 -18.47
N THR A 41 -0.04 -8.64 -17.59
CA THR A 41 -0.10 -7.21 -17.49
C THR A 41 0.86 -6.80 -18.55
N ASP A 42 0.36 -6.27 -19.65
CA ASP A 42 1.24 -5.68 -20.64
C ASP A 42 2.07 -4.61 -19.94
N LEU A 43 3.37 -4.87 -19.82
CA LEU A 43 4.31 -3.97 -19.17
C LEU A 43 4.94 -3.01 -20.18
N ALA A 44 4.55 -3.10 -21.47
CA ALA A 44 4.98 -2.16 -22.49
C ALA A 44 4.59 -0.73 -22.11
N GLY A 45 5.51 0.20 -22.35
CA GLY A 45 5.35 1.61 -22.00
C GLY A 45 5.70 1.97 -20.55
N TYR A 46 5.90 1.00 -19.65
CA TYR A 46 6.37 1.27 -18.29
C TYR A 46 7.90 1.16 -18.18
N ALA A 47 8.50 2.00 -17.33
CA ALA A 47 9.89 1.88 -16.91
C ALA A 47 10.11 0.61 -16.08
N ARG A 48 11.32 0.06 -16.08
CA ARG A 48 11.68 -1.16 -15.33
C ARG A 48 12.97 -0.96 -14.53
N ALA A 49 13.01 -1.55 -13.34
CA ALA A 49 14.19 -1.52 -12.46
C ALA A 49 15.21 -2.59 -12.89
N ILE A 50 16.07 -2.26 -13.84
CA ILE A 50 17.01 -3.21 -14.48
C ILE A 50 18.48 -2.89 -14.15
N GLY A 51 18.79 -1.67 -13.73
CA GLY A 51 20.16 -1.23 -13.49
C GLY A 51 20.25 -0.18 -12.38
N PRO A 52 21.39 0.52 -12.25
CA PRO A 52 21.53 1.64 -11.32
C PRO A 52 20.51 2.75 -11.59
N TYR A 53 20.09 3.44 -10.53
CA TYR A 53 19.23 4.62 -10.60
C TYR A 53 20.02 5.85 -10.14
N ASP A 54 19.87 6.96 -10.86
CA ASP A 54 20.51 8.23 -10.52
C ASP A 54 19.67 8.97 -9.48
N TRP A 55 19.87 8.61 -8.21
CA TRP A 55 19.13 9.20 -7.10
C TRP A 55 19.47 10.68 -6.90
N ARG A 56 18.44 11.52 -6.85
CA ARG A 56 18.54 12.94 -6.50
C ARG A 56 17.49 13.26 -5.44
N PHE A 57 17.90 13.89 -4.36
CA PHE A 57 17.00 14.36 -3.31
C PHE A 57 17.04 15.89 -3.27
N PRO A 58 15.90 16.59 -3.06
CA PRO A 58 14.59 16.07 -2.64
C PRO A 58 13.69 15.52 -3.76
N ARG A 59 14.15 15.64 -5.01
CA ARG A 59 13.51 15.17 -6.24
C ARG A 59 12.78 13.81 -6.07
N ASP A 60 13.51 12.75 -5.72
CA ASP A 60 12.99 11.38 -5.58
C ASP A 60 12.18 11.11 -4.30
N PHE A 61 11.83 12.14 -3.53
CA PHE A 61 10.74 12.04 -2.55
C PHE A 61 9.37 12.03 -3.23
N GLY A 62 9.26 12.66 -4.41
CA GLY A 62 8.04 12.77 -5.22
C GLY A 62 7.64 11.48 -5.93
N ALA A 63 6.74 11.61 -6.91
CA ALA A 63 6.18 10.49 -7.65
C ALA A 63 6.99 10.10 -8.89
N HIS A 64 7.13 8.80 -9.14
CA HIS A 64 7.82 8.22 -10.29
C HIS A 64 6.82 7.59 -11.28
N ASP A 65 6.05 8.43 -11.99
CA ASP A 65 4.87 8.01 -12.76
C ASP A 65 5.15 7.11 -13.97
N THR A 66 6.41 6.99 -14.40
CA THR A 66 6.82 6.03 -15.44
C THR A 66 6.79 4.57 -14.95
N PHE A 67 6.74 4.35 -13.63
CA PHE A 67 6.61 3.03 -13.02
C PHE A 67 5.16 2.69 -12.68
N GLN A 68 4.80 1.41 -12.86
CA GLN A 68 3.43 0.98 -12.65
C GLN A 68 2.99 1.07 -11.18
N THR A 69 3.85 0.74 -10.22
CA THR A 69 3.50 0.68 -8.79
C THR A 69 4.46 1.51 -7.97
N GLU A 70 3.93 2.21 -6.98
CA GLU A 70 4.71 3.01 -6.04
C GLU A 70 4.02 3.09 -4.69
N TRP A 71 4.79 3.20 -3.60
CA TRP A 71 4.22 3.45 -2.28
C TRP A 71 5.08 4.34 -1.39
N TRP A 72 4.38 5.10 -0.54
CA TRP A 72 4.93 5.86 0.57
C TRP A 72 4.43 5.25 1.87
N TYR A 73 5.33 4.66 2.64
CA TYR A 73 4.99 3.84 3.78
C TYR A 73 5.65 4.33 5.07
N TYR A 74 4.85 4.87 5.98
CA TYR A 74 5.29 5.36 7.28
C TYR A 74 4.82 4.43 8.39
N THR A 75 5.73 4.11 9.30
CA THR A 75 5.45 3.40 10.55
C THR A 75 6.15 4.11 11.69
N GLY A 76 5.53 4.18 12.86
CA GLY A 76 6.15 4.84 14.01
C GLY A 76 5.72 4.28 15.34
N ASN A 77 6.61 4.42 16.33
CA ASN A 77 6.35 4.12 17.73
C ASN A 77 6.46 5.43 18.51
N LEU A 78 5.37 5.80 19.17
CA LEU A 78 5.19 7.09 19.81
C LEU A 78 4.78 6.89 21.27
N ALA A 79 5.07 7.87 22.10
CA ALA A 79 4.59 7.92 23.46
C ALA A 79 4.23 9.35 23.88
N THR A 80 3.29 9.47 24.80
CA THR A 80 3.04 10.69 25.57
C THR A 80 4.13 10.87 26.64
N ASP A 81 4.20 12.06 27.23
CA ASP A 81 5.16 12.37 28.31
C ASP A 81 4.93 11.52 29.58
N ASP A 82 3.69 11.08 29.84
CA ASP A 82 3.34 10.16 30.94
C ASP A 82 3.55 8.67 30.57
N GLY A 83 4.03 8.38 29.37
CA GLY A 83 4.47 7.05 28.96
C GLY A 83 3.40 6.15 28.32
N ARG A 84 2.19 6.66 28.02
CA ARG A 84 1.20 5.93 27.20
C ARG A 84 1.76 5.73 25.80
N ARG A 85 1.72 4.49 25.30
CA ARG A 85 2.37 4.10 24.05
C ARG A 85 1.38 3.92 22.91
N PHE A 86 1.77 4.38 21.74
CA PHE A 86 1.02 4.24 20.50
C PHE A 86 1.92 3.72 19.38
N GLY A 87 1.35 2.90 18.50
CA GLY A 87 1.90 2.61 17.18
C GLY A 87 1.06 3.29 16.11
N TYR A 88 1.65 3.68 14.99
CA TYR A 88 0.86 4.07 13.82
C TYR A 88 1.45 3.52 12.53
N GLN A 89 0.58 3.43 11.53
CA GLN A 89 0.92 3.11 10.17
C GLN A 89 0.16 4.05 9.25
N PHE A 90 0.84 4.64 8.28
CA PHE A 90 0.20 5.39 7.21
C PHE A 90 0.84 5.05 5.87
N THR A 91 0.03 4.57 4.93
CA THR A 91 0.50 4.11 3.62
C THR A 91 -0.36 4.67 2.52
N ILE A 92 0.27 5.18 1.46
CA ILE A 92 -0.40 5.48 0.19
C ILE A 92 0.30 4.65 -0.89
N PHE A 93 -0.49 3.90 -1.64
CA PHE A 93 -0.10 3.12 -2.81
C PHE A 93 -0.65 3.80 -4.06
N ARG A 94 0.20 4.00 -5.06
CA ARG A 94 -0.22 4.35 -6.42
C ARG A 94 -0.05 3.12 -7.31
N ARG A 95 -1.04 2.88 -8.17
CA ARG A 95 -0.93 1.94 -9.26
C ARG A 95 -1.47 2.54 -10.56
N ALA A 96 -0.63 2.55 -11.58
CA ALA A 96 -1.03 2.90 -12.93
C ALA A 96 -1.80 1.74 -13.58
N ILE A 97 -2.92 2.05 -14.23
CA ILE A 97 -3.73 1.11 -15.02
C ILE A 97 -3.44 1.18 -16.52
N ALA A 98 -2.74 2.22 -16.98
CA ALA A 98 -2.15 2.35 -18.30
C ALA A 98 -0.83 3.17 -18.20
N PRO A 99 0.16 2.96 -19.08
CA PRO A 99 1.44 3.66 -19.00
C PRO A 99 1.31 5.16 -19.25
N GLU A 100 0.39 5.56 -20.13
CA GLU A 100 0.12 6.96 -20.43
C GLU A 100 -1.33 7.31 -20.08
N ASN A 101 -1.55 8.56 -19.69
CA ASN A 101 -2.89 9.10 -19.54
C ASN A 101 -3.37 9.58 -20.92
N SER A 102 -4.40 8.93 -21.47
CA SER A 102 -4.99 9.37 -22.74
C SER A 102 -5.59 10.77 -22.60
N ALA A 103 -5.23 11.66 -23.52
CA ALA A 103 -5.77 13.01 -23.58
C ALA A 103 -7.30 12.99 -23.57
N SER A 104 -7.91 13.74 -22.66
CA SER A 104 -9.36 13.80 -22.49
C SER A 104 -9.78 15.13 -21.87
N ALA A 105 -10.96 15.62 -22.22
CA ALA A 105 -11.55 16.82 -21.61
C ALA A 105 -12.19 16.53 -20.23
N SER A 106 -12.32 15.26 -19.82
CA SER A 106 -12.94 14.90 -18.55
C SER A 106 -11.93 14.99 -17.39
N GLU A 107 -12.25 15.78 -16.36
CA GLU A 107 -11.47 15.86 -15.11
C GLU A 107 -11.37 14.53 -14.35
N PHE A 108 -12.24 13.57 -14.68
CA PHE A 108 -12.30 12.24 -14.08
C PHE A 108 -11.47 11.20 -14.85
N ARG A 109 -10.90 11.57 -16.02
CA ARG A 109 -10.00 10.70 -16.78
C ARG A 109 -8.65 10.63 -16.07
N THR A 110 -8.22 9.41 -15.79
CA THR A 110 -6.88 9.15 -15.24
C THR A 110 -6.44 7.74 -15.61
N ASN A 111 -5.12 7.54 -15.65
CA ASN A 111 -4.49 6.24 -15.68
C ASN A 111 -3.97 5.81 -14.31
N GLN A 112 -4.27 6.54 -13.23
CA GLN A 112 -3.77 6.26 -11.88
C GLN A 112 -4.89 5.91 -10.91
N VAL A 113 -4.66 4.88 -10.10
CA VAL A 113 -5.51 4.49 -8.97
C VAL A 113 -4.69 4.54 -7.70
N TYR A 114 -5.28 5.04 -6.62
CA TYR A 114 -4.66 5.15 -5.33
C TYR A 114 -5.41 4.29 -4.31
N MET A 115 -4.65 3.69 -3.40
CA MET A 115 -5.16 3.00 -2.21
C MET A 115 -4.39 3.53 -1.00
N ALA A 116 -5.05 3.75 0.13
CA ALA A 116 -4.39 4.18 1.35
C ALA A 116 -4.85 3.37 2.56
N HIS A 117 -3.93 3.14 3.49
CA HIS A 117 -4.20 2.52 4.79
C HIS A 117 -3.71 3.44 5.91
N PHE A 118 -4.57 3.72 6.87
CA PHE A 118 -4.25 4.52 8.05
C PHE A 118 -4.66 3.76 9.30
N THR A 119 -3.72 3.57 10.23
CA THR A 119 -3.96 2.82 11.46
C THR A 119 -3.30 3.46 12.67
N VAL A 120 -3.93 3.30 13.83
CA VAL A 120 -3.37 3.63 15.15
C VAL A 120 -3.55 2.43 16.08
N SER A 121 -2.49 2.03 16.76
CA SER A 121 -2.50 0.99 17.79
C SER A 121 -2.38 1.66 19.15
N ASP A 122 -3.42 1.59 19.97
CA ASP A 122 -3.38 1.98 21.38
C ASP A 122 -2.97 0.78 22.23
N ILE A 123 -1.78 0.87 22.81
CA ILE A 123 -1.20 -0.26 23.57
C ILE A 123 -1.82 -0.37 24.96
N ALA A 124 -2.23 0.75 25.56
CA ALA A 124 -2.81 0.75 26.89
C ALA A 124 -4.22 0.16 26.88
N ASP A 125 -5.04 0.57 25.90
CA ASP A 125 -6.43 0.12 25.76
C ASP A 125 -6.57 -1.13 24.87
N GLN A 126 -5.45 -1.70 24.42
CA GLN A 126 -5.38 -2.88 23.56
C GLN A 126 -6.28 -2.78 22.31
N ARG A 127 -6.36 -1.57 21.73
CA ARG A 127 -7.29 -1.27 20.64
C ARG A 127 -6.55 -0.91 19.36
N PHE A 128 -7.04 -1.47 18.25
CA PHE A 128 -6.52 -1.20 16.91
C PHE A 128 -7.56 -0.44 16.08
N TYR A 129 -7.21 0.77 15.67
CA TYR A 129 -7.98 1.64 14.80
C TYR A 129 -7.42 1.53 13.40
N HIS A 130 -8.28 1.36 12.40
CA HIS A 130 -7.87 1.26 11.01
C HIS A 130 -8.94 1.82 10.08
N GLU A 131 -8.49 2.40 8.98
CA GLU A 131 -9.32 2.84 7.87
C GLU A 131 -8.56 2.62 6.56
N GLN A 132 -9.30 2.37 5.49
CA GLN A 132 -8.76 2.25 4.15
C GLN A 132 -9.56 3.06 3.14
N ARG A 133 -8.87 3.59 2.13
CA ARG A 133 -9.53 4.35 1.06
C ARG A 133 -8.99 3.94 -0.30
N PHE A 134 -9.87 4.06 -1.29
CA PHE A 134 -9.55 3.89 -2.70
C PHE A 134 -10.04 5.11 -3.45
N SER A 135 -9.20 5.65 -4.31
CA SER A 135 -9.58 6.79 -5.13
C SER A 135 -8.88 6.77 -6.47
N ARG A 136 -9.40 7.56 -7.39
CA ARG A 136 -8.80 7.77 -8.71
C ARG A 136 -7.84 8.95 -8.62
N GLY A 137 -6.75 8.90 -9.38
CA GLY A 137 -5.83 10.02 -9.54
C GLY A 137 -6.41 11.12 -10.44
N ALA A 138 -7.58 11.65 -10.12
CA ALA A 138 -8.35 12.59 -10.94
C ALA A 138 -9.19 13.52 -10.07
N ALA A 139 -9.62 14.66 -10.61
CA ALA A 139 -10.49 15.64 -9.95
C ALA A 139 -10.00 16.08 -8.54
N GLY A 140 -8.69 16.03 -8.28
CA GLY A 140 -8.10 16.36 -6.97
C GLY A 140 -8.36 15.35 -5.85
N LEU A 141 -8.95 14.18 -6.16
CA LEU A 141 -9.31 13.17 -5.16
C LEU A 141 -8.11 12.38 -4.63
N ALA A 142 -7.12 12.16 -5.48
CA ALA A 142 -5.83 11.60 -5.09
C ALA A 142 -4.75 12.04 -6.05
N PHE A 143 -3.54 12.22 -5.53
CA PHE A 143 -2.37 12.54 -6.33
C PHE A 143 -1.10 12.31 -5.53
N ALA A 144 -0.01 12.08 -6.23
CA ALA A 144 1.33 12.33 -5.78
C ALA A 144 1.89 13.36 -6.75
N LEU A 145 2.32 14.52 -6.25
CA LEU A 145 2.90 15.52 -7.15
C LEU A 145 4.10 14.90 -7.84
N PRO A 146 4.13 14.95 -9.18
CA PRO A 146 5.19 14.35 -9.94
C PRO A 146 6.49 15.02 -9.57
N ASP A 147 7.53 14.22 -9.67
CA ASP A 147 8.87 14.71 -9.66
C ASP A 147 9.22 15.28 -11.04
N ASP A 148 8.94 16.56 -11.27
CA ASP A 148 9.45 17.27 -12.44
C ASP A 148 10.81 17.92 -12.12
N ASP A 149 11.61 18.23 -13.14
CA ASP A 149 12.90 18.95 -12.96
C ASP A 149 12.70 20.39 -12.40
N GLN A 150 11.51 20.73 -11.87
CA GLN A 150 11.27 22.00 -11.22
C GLN A 150 11.66 21.92 -9.74
N PRO A 151 12.69 22.68 -9.31
CA PRO A 151 13.20 22.61 -7.95
C PRO A 151 12.21 23.07 -6.88
N ASP A 152 11.09 23.67 -7.28
CA ASP A 152 10.13 24.34 -6.40
C ASP A 152 8.87 23.51 -6.10
N VAL A 153 8.71 22.30 -6.67
CA VAL A 153 7.53 21.47 -6.37
C VAL A 153 7.76 20.70 -5.07
N PRO A 154 7.04 21.03 -3.97
CA PRO A 154 7.24 20.36 -2.70
C PRO A 154 6.67 18.93 -2.77
N TYR A 155 7.39 17.98 -2.18
CA TYR A 155 6.91 16.61 -1.95
C TYR A 155 5.49 16.65 -1.36
N HIS A 156 4.52 16.11 -2.08
CA HIS A 156 3.13 16.11 -1.64
C HIS A 156 2.37 14.93 -2.23
N VAL A 157 1.85 14.07 -1.35
CA VAL A 157 1.02 12.92 -1.69
C VAL A 157 -0.27 13.01 -0.90
N ALA A 158 -1.41 12.84 -1.56
CA ALA A 158 -2.71 12.95 -0.93
C ALA A 158 -3.73 11.94 -1.48
N LEU A 159 -4.65 11.56 -0.61
CA LEU A 159 -5.90 10.88 -0.94
C LEU A 159 -6.99 11.51 -0.07
N ASP A 160 -7.89 12.26 -0.71
CA ASP A 160 -8.88 13.14 -0.08
C ASP A 160 -8.23 14.09 0.94
N ASN A 161 -8.62 14.00 2.21
CA ASN A 161 -8.06 14.80 3.30
C ASN A 161 -6.84 14.16 3.99
N TRP A 162 -6.36 13.00 3.53
CA TRP A 162 -5.15 12.36 4.04
C TRP A 162 -3.94 12.80 3.23
N GLN A 163 -2.87 13.22 3.91
CA GLN A 163 -1.77 13.96 3.27
C GLN A 163 -0.42 13.56 3.86
N ILE A 164 0.57 13.56 2.98
CA ILE A 164 1.99 13.64 3.29
C ILE A 164 2.53 14.85 2.54
N ARG A 165 3.18 15.79 3.22
CA ARG A 165 3.67 17.04 2.60
C ARG A 165 5.06 17.38 3.10
N ALA A 166 5.89 17.98 2.27
CA ALA A 166 7.10 18.65 2.71
C ALA A 166 6.74 19.76 3.71
N GLY A 167 7.56 19.91 4.74
CA GLY A 167 7.55 21.07 5.62
C GLY A 167 8.26 22.26 4.99
N SER A 168 8.36 23.36 5.75
CA SER A 168 9.11 24.54 5.33
C SER A 168 10.62 24.31 5.27
N ALA A 169 11.13 23.35 6.05
CA ALA A 169 12.52 22.91 6.01
C ALA A 169 12.66 21.63 5.16
N PRO A 170 13.79 21.45 4.45
CA PRO A 170 13.96 20.39 3.46
C PRO A 170 13.96 18.97 4.05
N ASP A 171 14.24 18.84 5.34
CA ASP A 171 14.28 17.60 6.12
C ASP A 171 12.96 17.32 6.88
N VAL A 172 11.96 18.21 6.75
CA VAL A 172 10.69 18.09 7.46
C VAL A 172 9.62 17.53 6.54
N THR A 173 8.84 16.58 7.06
CA THR A 173 7.64 16.04 6.44
C THR A 173 6.47 16.16 7.42
N MET A 174 5.31 16.60 6.95
CA MET A 174 4.07 16.65 7.72
C MET A 174 3.12 15.55 7.25
N ILE A 175 2.46 14.86 8.18
CA ILE A 175 1.47 13.82 7.91
C ILE A 175 0.19 14.17 8.64
N THR A 176 -0.92 14.24 7.90
CA THR A 176 -2.25 14.39 8.47
C THR A 176 -3.19 13.32 7.92
N ALA A 177 -3.96 12.68 8.79
CA ALA A 177 -4.98 11.72 8.39
C ALA A 177 -6.11 11.70 9.42
N GLN A 178 -7.35 11.64 8.95
CA GLN A 178 -8.53 11.63 9.79
C GLN A 178 -9.56 10.62 9.27
N ALA A 179 -10.01 9.75 10.16
CA ALA A 179 -11.08 8.79 9.95
C ALA A 179 -12.15 8.97 11.04
N ASP A 180 -13.21 8.17 10.99
CA ASP A 180 -14.25 8.25 12.01
C ASP A 180 -13.69 7.84 13.39
N GLY A 181 -13.77 8.76 14.35
CA GLY A 181 -13.31 8.55 15.71
C GLY A 181 -11.79 8.49 15.93
N PHE A 182 -10.94 8.73 14.93
CA PHE A 182 -9.50 8.86 15.15
C PHE A 182 -8.77 9.69 14.09
N ALA A 183 -7.69 10.36 14.50
CA ALA A 183 -6.86 11.20 13.63
C ALA A 183 -5.40 11.27 14.08
N ILE A 184 -4.52 11.65 13.15
CA ILE A 184 -3.12 12.03 13.41
C ILE A 184 -2.80 13.38 12.75
N ASP A 185 -1.94 14.14 13.41
CA ASP A 185 -1.26 15.32 12.87
C ASP A 185 0.18 15.30 13.36
N PHE A 186 1.12 14.98 12.48
CA PHE A 186 2.51 14.75 12.81
C PHE A 186 3.46 15.60 11.98
N THR A 187 4.52 16.07 12.64
CA THR A 187 5.75 16.58 12.01
C THR A 187 6.86 15.55 12.21
N LEU A 188 7.51 15.17 11.12
CA LEU A 188 8.63 14.23 11.07
C LEU A 188 9.87 14.97 10.58
N THR A 189 10.97 14.87 11.30
CA THR A 189 12.27 15.45 10.91
C THR A 189 13.25 14.33 10.58
N ASP A 190 13.82 14.34 9.38
CA ASP A 190 14.86 13.40 8.99
C ASP A 190 16.21 13.75 9.65
N VAL A 191 16.58 12.99 10.67
CA VAL A 191 17.82 13.20 11.44
C VAL A 191 18.95 12.25 11.03
N LYS A 192 18.73 11.37 10.06
CA LYS A 192 19.74 10.37 9.63
C LYS A 192 20.06 10.46 8.15
N GLY A 193 19.12 10.90 7.33
CA GLY A 193 19.22 10.88 5.88
C GLY A 193 18.75 9.57 5.28
N VAL A 194 18.72 9.56 3.95
CA VAL A 194 18.29 8.45 3.11
C VAL A 194 19.24 7.26 3.23
N ALA A 195 18.66 6.06 3.37
CA ALA A 195 19.34 4.78 3.24
C ALA A 195 18.84 4.07 1.98
N LEU A 196 19.68 3.98 0.95
CA LEU A 196 19.38 3.21 -0.27
C LEU A 196 19.41 1.71 0.04
N GLN A 197 18.35 0.99 -0.33
CA GLN A 197 18.24 -0.45 -0.10
C GLN A 197 18.88 -1.26 -1.24
N GLY A 198 19.19 -2.53 -0.98
CA GLY A 198 19.78 -3.41 -1.98
C GLY A 198 21.13 -2.89 -2.50
N HIS A 199 21.33 -2.93 -3.82
CA HIS A 199 22.55 -2.42 -4.45
C HIS A 199 22.30 -1.03 -5.03
N GLY A 200 22.59 0.01 -4.25
CA GLY A 200 22.42 1.40 -4.68
C GLY A 200 20.95 1.79 -4.94
N GLY A 201 20.02 1.20 -4.20
CA GLY A 201 18.57 1.40 -4.34
C GLY A 201 17.89 0.29 -5.15
N LEU A 202 18.63 -0.45 -5.99
CA LEU A 202 18.08 -1.58 -6.73
C LEU A 202 17.94 -2.81 -5.82
N SER A 203 16.69 -3.21 -5.58
CA SER A 203 16.32 -4.31 -4.69
C SER A 203 15.63 -5.44 -5.47
N PRO A 204 16.36 -6.52 -5.85
CA PRO A 204 15.80 -7.64 -6.57
C PRO A 204 14.74 -8.38 -5.76
N LYS A 205 13.60 -8.65 -6.39
CA LYS A 205 12.52 -9.46 -5.81
C LYS A 205 12.60 -10.90 -6.25
N SER A 206 13.14 -11.20 -7.43
CA SER A 206 13.44 -12.56 -7.90
C SER A 206 14.74 -12.58 -8.72
N GLY A 207 15.10 -13.74 -9.28
CA GLY A 207 16.22 -13.85 -10.22
C GLY A 207 15.90 -13.38 -11.64
N GLU A 208 14.64 -13.03 -11.94
CA GLU A 208 14.24 -12.55 -13.26
C GLU A 208 14.66 -11.08 -13.45
N PRO A 209 15.38 -10.73 -14.54
CA PRO A 209 15.74 -9.35 -14.82
C PRO A 209 14.52 -8.42 -14.87
N GLY A 210 14.60 -7.32 -14.12
CA GLY A 210 13.52 -6.34 -13.99
C GLY A 210 12.38 -6.77 -13.07
N ASN A 211 12.48 -7.90 -12.37
CA ASN A 211 11.66 -8.19 -11.19
C ASN A 211 12.38 -7.68 -9.93
N ALA A 212 12.45 -6.35 -9.84
CA ALA A 212 13.14 -5.60 -8.81
C ALA A 212 12.42 -4.28 -8.58
N SER A 213 12.82 -3.58 -7.53
CA SER A 213 12.36 -2.22 -7.25
C SER A 213 13.51 -1.27 -7.01
N TYR A 214 13.23 0.01 -7.21
CA TYR A 214 14.01 1.07 -6.60
C TYR A 214 13.43 1.38 -5.24
N TYR A 215 14.28 1.36 -4.22
CA TYR A 215 13.85 1.39 -2.83
C TYR A 215 14.85 2.14 -1.96
N TYR A 216 14.36 3.10 -1.19
CA TYR A 216 15.07 3.70 -0.08
C TYR A 216 14.21 3.78 1.18
N SER A 217 14.88 3.98 2.31
CA SER A 217 14.25 4.26 3.60
C SER A 217 14.78 5.56 4.20
N GLN A 218 13.95 6.25 4.99
CA GLN A 218 14.40 7.30 5.92
C GLN A 218 14.11 6.82 7.34
N PRO A 219 15.11 6.26 8.05
CA PRO A 219 14.88 5.62 9.32
C PRO A 219 15.16 6.58 10.48
N ARG A 220 14.46 6.38 11.61
CA ARG A 220 14.59 7.19 12.83
C ARG A 220 14.24 8.66 12.62
N GLN A 221 13.22 8.96 11.80
CA GLN A 221 12.69 10.32 11.71
C GLN A 221 12.14 10.72 13.08
N ALA A 222 12.63 11.82 13.64
CA ALA A 222 12.11 12.34 14.90
C ALA A 222 10.67 12.80 14.68
N THR A 223 9.72 12.29 15.46
CA THR A 223 8.29 12.53 15.25
C THR A 223 7.70 13.22 16.47
N ALA A 224 6.93 14.28 16.22
CA ALA A 224 6.13 14.97 17.22
C ALA A 224 4.77 15.36 16.63
N GLY A 225 3.74 15.40 17.47
CA GLY A 225 2.43 15.86 17.08
C GLY A 225 1.32 15.31 17.96
N THR A 226 0.15 15.05 17.38
CA THR A 226 -1.03 14.61 18.12
C THR A 226 -1.67 13.36 17.52
N ILE A 227 -2.23 12.53 18.42
CA ILE A 227 -3.17 11.46 18.09
C ILE A 227 -4.50 11.84 18.74
N THR A 228 -5.58 11.84 17.97
CA THR A 228 -6.94 11.98 18.50
C THR A 228 -7.65 10.64 18.45
N LEU A 229 -8.27 10.22 19.55
CA LEU A 229 -9.13 9.03 19.66
C LEU A 229 -10.46 9.44 20.33
N GLY A 230 -11.55 9.46 19.57
CA GLY A 230 -12.84 9.99 20.04
C GLY A 230 -12.72 11.47 20.43
N SER A 231 -13.01 11.79 21.69
CA SER A 231 -12.85 13.14 22.26
C SER A 231 -11.44 13.42 22.79
N ASP A 232 -10.61 12.39 22.96
CA ASP A 232 -9.33 12.50 23.63
C ASP A 232 -8.24 12.83 22.62
N THR A 233 -7.33 13.74 22.98
CA THR A 233 -6.17 14.10 22.17
C THR A 233 -4.91 13.95 22.99
N PHE A 234 -3.95 13.21 22.44
CA PHE A 234 -2.68 12.87 23.05
C PHE A 234 -1.57 13.60 22.31
N THR A 235 -0.83 14.46 22.99
CA THR A 235 0.46 14.97 22.49
C THR A 235 1.49 13.87 22.62
N VAL A 236 2.15 13.54 21.51
CA VAL A 236 3.07 12.41 21.44
C VAL A 236 4.38 12.79 20.78
N SER A 237 5.43 12.09 21.16
CA SER A 237 6.73 12.12 20.50
C SER A 237 7.31 10.72 20.34
N GLY A 238 8.24 10.55 19.39
CA GLY A 238 8.90 9.26 19.17
C GLY A 238 9.69 9.23 17.88
N ALA A 239 9.71 8.06 17.25
CA ALA A 239 10.46 7.84 16.03
C ALA A 239 9.63 7.11 14.98
N SER A 240 9.76 7.57 13.74
CA SER A 240 9.15 6.98 12.56
C SER A 240 10.20 6.45 11.58
N TRP A 241 9.73 5.55 10.73
CA TRP A 241 10.44 4.97 9.61
C TRP A 241 9.59 5.16 8.36
N LYS A 242 10.18 5.78 7.35
CA LYS A 242 9.62 5.84 6.00
C LYS A 242 10.29 4.82 5.11
N ASP A 243 9.49 4.10 4.35
CA ASP A 243 9.89 3.34 3.17
C ASP A 243 9.22 3.93 1.93
N HIS A 244 9.99 4.03 0.85
CA HIS A 244 9.48 4.48 -0.44
C HIS A 244 10.05 3.60 -1.53
N GLU A 245 9.16 2.89 -2.22
CA GLU A 245 9.54 1.94 -3.26
C GLU A 245 8.68 2.14 -4.51
N PHE A 246 9.31 2.05 -5.68
CA PHE A 246 8.63 2.08 -6.98
C PHE A 246 9.18 1.01 -7.92
N SER A 247 8.29 0.39 -8.68
CA SER A 247 8.64 -0.68 -9.62
C SER A 247 7.55 -0.97 -10.65
N THR A 248 7.96 -1.71 -11.69
CA THR A 248 7.05 -2.38 -12.63
C THR A 248 7.36 -3.88 -12.54
N SER A 249 6.99 -4.46 -11.41
CA SER A 249 7.27 -5.86 -11.09
C SER A 249 6.08 -6.48 -10.36
N ALA A 250 5.82 -7.76 -10.63
CA ALA A 250 4.90 -8.56 -9.85
C ALA A 250 5.69 -9.39 -8.84
N LEU A 251 5.10 -9.66 -7.67
CA LEU A 251 5.61 -10.72 -6.81
C LEU A 251 5.61 -12.01 -7.62
N GLY A 252 6.78 -12.68 -7.70
CA GLY A 252 6.93 -13.88 -8.51
C GLY A 252 5.90 -14.95 -8.14
N SER A 253 5.47 -15.73 -9.14
CA SER A 253 4.54 -16.84 -8.94
C SER A 253 5.07 -17.80 -7.86
N GLY A 254 4.20 -18.17 -6.91
CA GLY A 254 4.56 -19.10 -5.82
C GLY A 254 4.91 -18.46 -4.47
N ARG A 255 4.80 -17.13 -4.30
CA ARG A 255 4.92 -16.49 -2.98
C ARG A 255 3.55 -16.23 -2.37
N ALA A 256 3.32 -16.77 -1.17
CA ALA A 256 2.08 -16.54 -0.40
C ALA A 256 2.02 -15.14 0.25
N GLY A 257 3.16 -14.44 0.35
CA GLY A 257 3.26 -13.10 0.94
C GLY A 257 4.71 -12.68 1.18
N MET A 258 4.90 -11.56 1.87
CA MET A 258 6.20 -11.07 2.36
C MET A 258 6.06 -10.64 3.82
N GLY A 259 7.14 -10.75 4.61
CA GLY A 259 7.24 -10.19 5.95
C GLY A 259 8.29 -9.10 5.98
N LEU A 260 7.95 -7.93 6.54
CA LEU A 260 8.88 -6.81 6.71
C LEU A 260 8.95 -6.44 8.19
N VAL A 261 10.17 -6.48 8.75
CA VAL A 261 10.46 -6.17 10.15
C VAL A 261 11.40 -4.96 10.18
N ARG A 262 11.07 -3.97 11.02
CA ARG A 262 11.87 -2.75 11.18
C ARG A 262 12.21 -2.58 12.66
N LEU A 263 13.47 -2.27 12.95
CA LEU A 263 13.95 -2.02 14.30
C LEU A 263 14.56 -0.63 14.37
N ALA A 264 13.86 0.29 15.03
CA ALA A 264 14.43 1.57 15.44
C ALA A 264 14.97 1.39 16.87
N VAL A 265 16.25 1.06 17.00
CA VAL A 265 16.93 1.06 18.30
C VAL A 265 17.19 2.51 18.69
N ARG A 266 16.83 2.86 19.93
CA ARG A 266 17.10 4.17 20.54
C ARG A 266 18.59 4.47 20.56
#